data_AF-A0A925RXY5-F1
#
_entry.id   AF-A0A925RXY5-F1
#
_cell.length_a   1.000
_cell.length_b   1.000
_cell.length_c   1.000
_cell.angle_alpha   90.00
_cell.angle_beta   90.00
_cell.angle_gamma   90.00
#
_symmetry.space_group_name_H-M   'P 1'
#
loop_
_entity.id
_entity.type
_entity.pdbx_description
1 polymer ?
#
loop_
_entity_poly.entity_id
_entity_poly.type
_entity_poly.pdbx_seq_one_letter_code
_entity_poly.pdbx_strand_id
1 'polypeptide(L)'
;MKRSSLQAAVFPVITLVLPLCCLQAWPLAASAQDAPREQRISSSSMRQQVQRRPQGVTVPAEITKRGNKVVLQTADSSVEVANPNIVAQQVRQMPVQAAIVDGPGDSVQLQNVQLQATKRWNDLAPAKRARYRNVDTAQRRLSNVAENALGADATDADLRRLKQSVDATENQVVQAYKTLDANQRSEQRELVEQHAELRRLNKSLYGFDHDDRYPPQAYERIYANSRGAFALRARQEDKPRCSAVLIGEKLALTNNHCIGEEAPDQFEAVFDYEDDLAGNRMSSKAFPITDIKLTDEEERGNLDFVLLELGANTDGVLPGATYPPQCLSLATVRRDDPLYVVGYPLGEPRTVHDNSFVYFPFRVTPDEYITIKLLVSAEFDSVEEEDASYREGKLKEFVDSYQLREGDGDPYYEYISVRFDQQPTIGADSDTYRGNSGSPVYSRRSHAVIGLLFDGQEDLSEPWAAGWRAHEAVLPIGKVVERLDAAAPDWRGDPRVCVLPAG
;
A
#
# COMPACT_ATOMS: atom_id res chain seq x y z
N MET A 1 -56.64 63.49 -2.83
CA MET A 1 -56.51 64.58 -3.83
C MET A 1 -55.07 64.63 -4.31
N LYS A 2 -54.83 64.51 -5.63
CA LYS A 2 -53.54 64.64 -6.39
C LYS A 2 -52.45 63.61 -6.05
N ARG A 3 -52.16 62.55 -6.84
CA ARG A 3 -51.61 62.41 -8.22
C ARG A 3 -50.33 63.20 -8.50
N SER A 4 -49.20 62.48 -8.63
CA SER A 4 -48.09 62.65 -9.58
C SER A 4 -46.89 61.82 -9.09
N SER A 5 -46.05 61.14 -9.87
CA SER A 5 -45.98 60.79 -11.29
C SER A 5 -44.74 59.89 -11.40
N LEU A 6 -44.85 58.77 -12.11
CA LEU A 6 -43.73 57.90 -12.47
C LEU A 6 -42.73 58.67 -13.36
N GLN A 7 -41.44 58.48 -13.10
CA GLN A 7 -40.39 58.67 -14.11
C GLN A 7 -39.78 57.30 -14.44
N ALA A 8 -39.92 56.92 -15.69
CA ALA A 8 -39.32 55.75 -16.30
C ALA A 8 -37.85 56.03 -16.60
N ALA A 9 -36.95 55.19 -16.07
CA ALA A 9 -35.59 55.08 -16.55
C ALA A 9 -35.54 54.00 -17.64
N VAL A 10 -35.29 54.43 -18.86
CA VAL A 10 -35.03 53.58 -20.03
C VAL A 10 -33.61 53.05 -19.90
N PHE A 11 -33.46 51.74 -19.66
CA PHE A 11 -32.19 51.04 -19.82
C PHE A 11 -32.12 50.44 -21.24
N PRO A 12 -30.98 50.55 -21.93
CA PRO A 12 -30.82 50.00 -23.27
C PRO A 12 -30.79 48.47 -23.21
N VAL A 13 -31.60 47.85 -24.07
CA VAL A 13 -31.53 46.43 -24.40
C VAL A 13 -30.22 46.19 -25.14
N ILE A 14 -29.22 45.64 -24.45
CA ILE A 14 -28.05 45.02 -25.09
C ILE A 14 -28.51 43.63 -25.53
N THR A 15 -28.76 43.50 -26.83
CA THR A 15 -28.98 42.20 -27.48
C THR A 15 -27.62 41.49 -27.54
N LEU A 16 -27.35 40.62 -26.57
CA LEU A 16 -26.22 39.71 -26.65
C LEU A 16 -26.58 38.59 -27.63
N VAL A 17 -26.03 38.66 -28.84
CA VAL A 17 -26.03 37.56 -29.80
C VAL A 17 -25.07 36.50 -29.26
N LEU A 18 -25.61 35.41 -28.72
CA LEU A 18 -24.84 34.22 -28.38
C LEU A 18 -24.35 33.55 -29.68
N PRO A 19 -23.05 33.30 -29.85
CA PRO A 19 -22.56 32.53 -30.97
C PRO A 19 -22.93 31.05 -30.74
N LEU A 20 -23.74 30.54 -31.65
CA LEU A 20 -24.01 29.13 -31.84
C LEU A 20 -22.73 28.48 -32.41
N CYS A 21 -21.84 27.97 -31.54
CA CYS A 21 -20.68 27.18 -31.97
C CYS A 21 -20.27 26.13 -30.94
N CYS A 22 -20.04 24.93 -31.46
CA CYS A 22 -19.37 23.77 -30.85
C CYS A 22 -20.18 22.92 -29.86
N LEU A 23 -20.97 22.00 -30.44
CA LEU A 23 -21.12 20.64 -29.92
C LEU A 23 -19.71 20.03 -29.77
N GLN A 24 -19.15 20.07 -28.56
CA GLN A 24 -17.99 19.25 -28.23
C GLN A 24 -18.48 17.85 -27.90
N ALA A 25 -18.03 16.90 -28.71
CA ALA A 25 -18.18 15.48 -28.49
C ALA A 25 -17.66 15.11 -27.09
N TRP A 26 -18.43 14.30 -26.38
CA TRP A 26 -18.00 13.68 -25.14
C TRP A 26 -16.71 12.87 -25.37
N PRO A 27 -15.72 12.91 -24.47
CA PRO A 27 -14.59 12.02 -24.60
C PRO A 27 -15.13 10.60 -24.39
N LEU A 28 -15.01 9.79 -25.44
CA LEU A 28 -15.14 8.34 -25.34
C LEU A 28 -14.20 7.87 -24.23
N ALA A 29 -14.72 6.99 -23.37
CA ALA A 29 -13.95 6.32 -22.32
C ALA A 29 -12.55 5.97 -22.83
N ALA A 30 -11.53 6.55 -22.21
CA ALA A 30 -10.15 6.22 -22.51
C ALA A 30 -9.94 4.76 -22.13
N SER A 31 -9.89 3.89 -23.13
CA SER A 31 -9.37 2.54 -22.98
C SER A 31 -7.96 2.67 -22.40
N ALA A 32 -7.70 1.99 -21.28
CA ALA A 32 -6.39 1.90 -20.66
C ALA A 32 -5.29 1.79 -21.74
N GLN A 33 -4.43 2.80 -21.82
CA GLN A 33 -3.37 2.82 -22.82
C GLN A 33 -2.26 1.87 -22.36
N ASP A 34 -2.27 0.72 -22.99
CA ASP A 34 -1.15 -0.20 -23.14
C ASP A 34 0.19 0.55 -23.30
N ALA A 35 1.21 0.23 -22.50
CA ALA A 35 2.54 0.90 -22.48
C ALA A 35 3.16 1.11 -23.88
N PRO A 36 3.95 2.18 -24.13
CA PRO A 36 4.47 2.52 -25.45
C PRO A 36 5.17 1.36 -26.17
N ARG A 37 4.77 1.10 -27.42
CA ARG A 37 5.23 -0.03 -28.26
C ARG A 37 6.75 -0.08 -28.46
N GLU A 38 7.43 1.05 -28.33
CA GLU A 38 8.87 1.22 -28.57
C GLU A 38 9.76 0.73 -27.41
N GLN A 39 9.18 0.54 -26.21
CA GLN A 39 9.85 -0.08 -25.07
C GLN A 39 9.60 -1.60 -24.97
N ARG A 40 8.74 -2.15 -25.84
CA ARG A 40 8.40 -3.58 -25.85
C ARG A 40 9.40 -4.35 -26.71
N ILE A 41 10.24 -5.19 -26.10
CA ILE A 41 10.99 -6.17 -26.87
C ILE A 41 10.00 -7.29 -27.25
N SER A 42 9.69 -7.45 -28.54
CA SER A 42 8.81 -8.53 -28.98
C SER A 42 9.37 -9.89 -28.54
N SER A 43 8.49 -10.85 -28.24
CA SER A 43 8.90 -12.20 -27.83
C SER A 43 9.76 -12.93 -28.89
N SER A 44 9.76 -12.47 -30.14
CA SER A 44 10.70 -12.91 -31.19
C SER A 44 12.06 -12.20 -31.15
N SER A 45 12.11 -10.91 -30.81
CA SER A 45 13.35 -10.14 -30.63
C SER A 45 14.11 -10.57 -29.38
N MET A 46 13.39 -10.86 -28.28
CA MET A 46 14.01 -11.43 -27.07
C MET A 46 14.47 -12.87 -27.31
N ARG A 47 13.67 -13.71 -28.00
CA ARG A 47 14.12 -15.03 -28.45
C ARG A 47 15.41 -14.93 -29.27
N GLN A 48 15.46 -14.00 -30.22
CA GLN A 48 16.69 -13.74 -30.98
C GLN A 48 17.83 -13.21 -30.10
N GLN A 49 17.59 -12.35 -29.10
CA GLN A 49 18.65 -11.91 -28.19
C GLN A 49 19.17 -13.04 -27.30
N VAL A 50 18.30 -13.92 -26.80
CA VAL A 50 18.70 -15.08 -26.00
C VAL A 50 19.45 -16.09 -26.88
N GLN A 51 18.96 -16.39 -28.09
CA GLN A 51 19.60 -17.32 -29.05
C GLN A 51 20.87 -16.75 -29.69
N ARG A 52 21.01 -15.42 -29.81
CA ARG A 52 22.23 -14.77 -30.34
C ARG A 52 23.29 -14.53 -29.27
N ARG A 53 22.99 -14.72 -27.99
CA ARG A 53 24.00 -14.63 -26.94
C ARG A 53 24.96 -15.81 -27.07
N PRO A 54 26.27 -15.61 -26.86
CA PRO A 54 27.21 -16.72 -26.76
C PRO A 54 26.67 -17.77 -25.78
N GLN A 55 26.72 -19.05 -26.15
CA GLN A 55 26.35 -20.12 -25.21
C GLN A 55 27.16 -20.00 -23.92
N GLY A 56 26.47 -20.16 -22.78
CA GLY A 56 27.10 -20.03 -21.46
C GLY A 56 27.08 -18.61 -20.86
N VAL A 57 26.45 -17.63 -21.53
CA VAL A 57 26.23 -16.30 -20.93
C VAL A 57 25.31 -16.42 -19.73
N THR A 58 25.75 -15.85 -18.61
CA THR A 58 25.00 -15.83 -17.37
C THR A 58 24.11 -14.59 -17.31
N VAL A 59 22.81 -14.76 -17.08
CA VAL A 59 21.86 -13.65 -17.09
C VAL A 59 21.10 -13.58 -15.76
N PRO A 60 20.76 -12.37 -15.27
CA PRO A 60 19.76 -12.24 -14.22
C PRO A 60 18.40 -12.64 -14.80
N ALA A 61 17.64 -13.44 -14.06
CA ALA A 61 16.31 -13.86 -14.46
C ALA A 61 15.44 -14.19 -13.26
N GLU A 62 14.13 -14.12 -13.46
CA GLU A 62 13.14 -14.61 -12.50
C GLU A 62 12.65 -15.97 -12.96
N ILE A 63 12.74 -16.97 -12.08
CA ILE A 63 12.20 -18.31 -12.37
C ILE A 63 10.83 -18.44 -11.72
N THR A 64 9.83 -18.78 -12.54
CA THR A 64 8.47 -19.03 -12.07
C THR A 64 7.98 -20.37 -12.58
N LYS A 65 7.45 -21.19 -11.68
CA LYS A 65 6.79 -22.45 -12.05
C LYS A 65 5.27 -22.26 -12.19
N ARG A 66 4.70 -22.72 -13.31
CA ARG A 66 3.26 -22.73 -13.61
C ARG A 66 2.82 -24.18 -13.85
N GLY A 67 2.33 -24.85 -12.80
CA GLY A 67 2.04 -26.29 -12.83
C GLY A 67 3.31 -27.12 -13.06
N ASN A 68 3.34 -27.94 -14.11
CA ASN A 68 4.53 -28.75 -14.44
C ASN A 68 5.58 -28.00 -15.28
N LYS A 69 5.29 -26.77 -15.72
CA LYS A 69 6.19 -25.97 -16.55
C LYS A 69 6.97 -24.99 -15.71
N VAL A 70 8.27 -24.88 -15.96
CA VAL A 70 9.08 -23.77 -15.46
C VAL A 70 9.26 -22.77 -16.60
N VAL A 71 9.07 -21.50 -16.29
CA VAL A 71 9.32 -20.43 -17.24
C VAL A 71 10.36 -19.45 -16.68
N LEU A 72 11.21 -18.98 -17.57
CA LEU A 72 12.10 -17.86 -17.34
C LEU A 72 11.31 -16.59 -17.65
N GLN A 73 10.97 -15.81 -16.64
CA GLN A 73 10.29 -14.52 -16.79
C GLN A 73 11.30 -13.41 -17.03
N THR A 74 10.98 -12.56 -17.99
CA THR A 74 11.59 -11.25 -18.22
C THR A 74 10.50 -10.18 -18.11
N ALA A 75 10.87 -8.90 -18.16
CA ALA A 75 9.94 -7.78 -18.03
C ALA A 75 8.69 -7.92 -18.93
N ASP A 76 8.84 -8.45 -20.16
CA ASP A 76 7.77 -8.43 -21.16
C ASP A 76 7.31 -9.82 -21.64
N SER A 77 7.95 -10.92 -21.20
CA SER A 77 7.59 -12.27 -21.69
C SER A 77 8.11 -13.42 -20.81
N SER A 78 7.83 -14.65 -21.25
CA SER A 78 8.28 -15.86 -20.57
C SER A 78 8.79 -16.90 -21.58
N VAL A 79 9.93 -17.53 -21.32
CA VAL A 79 10.48 -18.63 -22.13
C VAL A 79 10.37 -19.94 -21.36
N GLU A 80 9.89 -21.01 -22.01
CA GLU A 80 9.77 -22.33 -21.37
C GLU A 80 11.15 -22.94 -21.11
N VAL A 81 11.34 -23.49 -19.91
CA VAL A 81 12.57 -24.16 -19.50
C VAL A 81 12.42 -25.66 -19.73
N ALA A 82 13.27 -26.22 -20.60
CA ALA A 82 13.23 -27.63 -21.01
C ALA A 82 13.69 -28.61 -19.92
N ASN A 83 14.40 -28.14 -18.90
CA ASN A 83 14.80 -28.93 -17.73
C ASN A 83 14.10 -28.41 -16.46
N PRO A 84 12.76 -28.53 -16.34
CA PRO A 84 11.99 -27.92 -15.24
C PRO A 84 12.31 -28.48 -13.86
N ASN A 85 13.04 -29.60 -13.79
CA ASN A 85 13.52 -30.17 -12.53
C ASN A 85 14.78 -29.47 -12.00
N ILE A 86 15.37 -28.50 -12.71
CA ILE A 86 16.54 -27.79 -12.20
C ILE A 86 16.21 -26.84 -11.04
N VAL A 87 14.94 -26.52 -10.84
CA VAL A 87 14.47 -25.70 -9.72
C VAL A 87 13.30 -26.40 -9.02
N ALA A 88 13.29 -26.35 -7.69
CA ALA A 88 12.24 -26.90 -6.85
C ALA A 88 10.83 -26.44 -7.30
N GLN A 89 9.83 -27.30 -7.10
CA GLN A 89 8.47 -27.03 -7.60
C GLN A 89 7.81 -25.76 -7.02
N GLN A 90 8.35 -25.29 -5.91
CA GLN A 90 7.71 -24.32 -5.04
C GLN A 90 8.31 -22.91 -5.20
N VAL A 91 9.25 -22.74 -6.14
CA VAL A 91 9.89 -21.45 -6.44
C VAL A 91 8.97 -20.57 -7.31
N ARG A 92 8.77 -19.32 -6.87
CA ARG A 92 7.97 -18.30 -7.56
C ARG A 92 8.77 -17.00 -7.68
N GLN A 93 9.01 -16.53 -8.91
CA GLN A 93 9.71 -15.26 -9.18
C GLN A 93 11.04 -15.11 -8.43
N MET A 94 11.79 -16.20 -8.26
CA MET A 94 13.05 -16.12 -7.51
C MET A 94 14.14 -15.49 -8.36
N PRO A 95 14.79 -14.41 -7.88
CA PRO A 95 15.85 -13.74 -8.60
C PRO A 95 17.11 -14.60 -8.59
N VAL A 96 17.44 -15.16 -9.74
CA VAL A 96 18.59 -16.03 -9.92
C VAL A 96 19.48 -15.51 -11.04
N GLN A 97 20.70 -15.99 -11.02
CA GLN A 97 21.61 -15.92 -12.12
C GLN A 97 21.86 -17.33 -12.65
N ALA A 98 21.63 -17.55 -13.93
CA ALA A 98 21.78 -18.86 -14.57
C ALA A 98 22.49 -18.74 -15.92
N ALA A 99 23.28 -19.74 -16.26
CA ALA A 99 23.79 -19.92 -17.61
C ALA A 99 22.67 -20.50 -18.48
N ILE A 100 22.38 -19.83 -19.60
CA ILE A 100 21.36 -20.27 -20.54
C ILE A 100 22.03 -21.02 -21.70
N VAL A 101 21.50 -22.20 -22.02
CA VAL A 101 21.87 -22.97 -23.21
C VAL A 101 20.62 -23.35 -24.00
N ASP A 102 20.78 -23.66 -25.28
CA ASP A 102 19.67 -23.98 -26.17
C ASP A 102 18.95 -25.26 -25.72
N GLY A 103 17.61 -25.19 -25.65
CA GLY A 103 16.74 -26.33 -25.44
C GLY A 103 16.13 -26.84 -26.75
N PRO A 104 15.42 -27.98 -26.73
CA PRO A 104 14.65 -28.44 -27.88
C PRO A 104 13.55 -27.44 -28.27
N GLY A 105 13.45 -27.14 -29.57
CA GLY A 105 12.47 -26.20 -30.11
C GLY A 105 12.71 -24.77 -29.63
N ASP A 106 11.66 -24.14 -29.09
CA ASP A 106 11.68 -22.75 -28.59
C ASP A 106 12.02 -22.64 -27.09
N SER A 107 12.46 -23.73 -26.47
CA SER A 107 12.79 -23.78 -25.04
C SER A 107 14.26 -23.48 -24.75
N VAL A 108 14.57 -23.17 -23.50
CA VAL A 108 15.94 -23.03 -23.00
C VAL A 108 16.24 -24.04 -21.92
N GLN A 109 17.51 -24.43 -21.75
CA GLN A 109 17.94 -25.12 -20.54
C GLN A 109 18.72 -24.16 -19.65
N LEU A 110 18.48 -24.27 -18.35
CA LEU A 110 19.25 -23.54 -17.35
C LEU A 110 20.39 -24.42 -16.84
N GLN A 111 21.52 -23.80 -16.50
CA GLN A 111 22.68 -24.42 -15.86
C GLN A 111 23.26 -23.46 -14.82
N ASN A 112 23.98 -23.99 -13.83
CA ASN A 112 24.69 -23.19 -12.81
C ASN A 112 23.78 -22.13 -12.15
N VAL A 113 22.57 -22.52 -11.78
CA VAL A 113 21.59 -21.61 -11.16
C VAL A 113 22.09 -21.21 -9.77
N GLN A 114 22.27 -19.92 -9.55
CA GLN A 114 22.69 -19.33 -8.28
C GLN A 114 21.74 -18.19 -7.91
N LEU A 115 21.61 -17.86 -6.64
CA LEU A 115 20.85 -16.66 -6.26
C LEU A 115 21.58 -15.42 -6.77
N GLN A 116 20.84 -14.48 -7.36
CA GLN A 116 21.42 -13.23 -7.85
C GLN A 116 22.08 -12.45 -6.70
N ALA A 117 21.44 -12.45 -5.51
CA ALA A 117 21.96 -11.77 -4.32
C ALA A 117 23.32 -12.31 -3.87
N THR A 118 23.54 -13.63 -3.90
CA THR A 118 24.81 -14.23 -3.46
C THR A 118 25.89 -14.07 -4.52
N LYS A 119 25.54 -14.20 -5.81
CA LYS A 119 26.54 -14.01 -6.86
C LYS A 119 27.01 -12.56 -6.95
N ARG A 120 26.11 -11.58 -6.96
CA ARG A 120 26.49 -10.16 -6.98
C ARG A 120 27.46 -9.84 -5.85
N TRP A 121 27.20 -10.37 -4.64
CA TRP A 121 28.13 -10.25 -3.53
C TRP A 121 29.48 -10.91 -3.83
N ASN A 122 29.49 -12.18 -4.27
CA ASN A 122 30.71 -12.93 -4.53
C ASN A 122 31.60 -12.35 -5.64
N ASP A 123 31.00 -11.61 -6.58
CA ASP A 123 31.72 -10.90 -7.64
C ASP A 123 32.47 -9.67 -7.13
N LEU A 124 32.18 -9.19 -5.92
CA LEU A 124 32.97 -8.15 -5.27
C LEU A 124 34.39 -8.66 -4.99
N ALA A 125 35.38 -7.77 -5.21
CA ALA A 125 36.77 -8.07 -4.93
C ALA A 125 36.96 -8.55 -3.47
N PRO A 126 37.83 -9.55 -3.20
CA PRO A 126 38.01 -10.09 -1.86
C PRO A 126 38.34 -9.04 -0.79
N ALA A 127 39.12 -8.02 -1.16
CA ALA A 127 39.47 -6.91 -0.27
C ALA A 127 38.25 -6.06 0.13
N LYS A 128 37.25 -5.92 -0.76
CA LYS A 128 35.98 -5.25 -0.44
C LYS A 128 35.15 -6.09 0.52
N ARG A 129 34.92 -7.36 0.20
CA ARG A 129 34.16 -8.29 1.07
C ARG A 129 34.75 -8.44 2.46
N ALA A 130 36.09 -8.39 2.57
CA ALA A 130 36.79 -8.47 3.84
C ALA A 130 36.44 -7.31 4.79
N ARG A 131 36.00 -6.15 4.29
CA ARG A 131 35.51 -5.03 5.11
C ARG A 131 34.22 -5.39 5.84
N TYR A 132 33.41 -6.28 5.28
CA TYR A 132 32.12 -6.72 5.81
C TYR A 132 32.15 -8.20 6.16
N ARG A 133 33.12 -8.64 6.97
CA ARG A 133 33.36 -10.06 7.28
C ARG A 133 32.11 -10.82 7.74
N ASN A 134 31.24 -10.18 8.51
CA ASN A 134 30.00 -10.82 8.99
C ASN A 134 28.97 -11.00 7.85
N VAL A 135 28.80 -9.98 6.99
CA VAL A 135 27.96 -10.07 5.80
C VAL A 135 28.48 -11.16 4.86
N ASP A 136 29.80 -11.18 4.60
CA ASP A 136 30.42 -12.19 3.74
C ASP A 136 30.29 -13.63 4.31
N THR A 137 30.35 -13.77 5.63
CA THR A 137 30.11 -15.06 6.29
C THR A 137 28.64 -15.48 6.13
N ALA A 138 27.69 -14.56 6.30
CA ALA A 138 26.27 -14.83 6.11
C ALA A 138 25.93 -15.16 4.65
N GLN A 139 26.48 -14.44 3.68
CA GLN A 139 26.32 -14.69 2.25
C GLN A 139 26.81 -16.08 1.82
N ARG A 140 27.95 -16.53 2.38
CA ARG A 140 28.42 -17.91 2.14
C ARG A 140 27.47 -18.96 2.70
N ARG A 141 26.91 -18.73 3.90
CA ARG A 141 25.88 -19.62 4.46
C ARG A 141 24.62 -19.62 3.59
N LEU A 142 24.16 -18.45 3.16
CA LEU A 142 23.02 -18.30 2.25
C LEU A 142 23.24 -19.07 0.95
N SER A 143 24.42 -18.94 0.33
CA SER A 143 24.76 -19.68 -0.89
C SER A 143 24.67 -21.20 -0.70
N ASN A 144 25.21 -21.73 0.41
CA ASN A 144 25.17 -23.16 0.70
C ASN A 144 23.74 -23.66 0.95
N VAL A 145 22.89 -22.86 1.62
CA VAL A 145 21.47 -23.22 1.82
C VAL A 145 20.71 -23.16 0.49
N ALA A 146 21.03 -22.18 -0.36
CA ALA A 146 20.41 -22.01 -1.66
C ALA A 146 20.65 -23.19 -2.61
N GLU A 147 21.85 -23.77 -2.61
CA GLU A 147 22.16 -24.94 -3.43
C GLU A 147 21.20 -26.11 -3.17
N ASN A 148 20.81 -26.30 -1.90
CA ASN A 148 19.82 -27.33 -1.54
C ASN A 148 18.40 -26.90 -1.90
N ALA A 149 18.03 -25.64 -1.58
CA ALA A 149 16.68 -25.11 -1.79
C ALA A 149 16.29 -24.92 -3.26
N LEU A 150 17.28 -24.72 -4.14
CA LEU A 150 17.09 -24.65 -5.58
C LEU A 150 17.13 -26.05 -6.23
N GLY A 151 17.51 -27.11 -5.51
CA GLY A 151 17.60 -28.45 -6.06
C GLY A 151 16.25 -29.01 -6.53
N ALA A 152 16.30 -29.97 -7.45
CA ALA A 152 15.12 -30.67 -8.00
C ALA A 152 14.21 -31.26 -6.91
N ASP A 153 14.84 -31.76 -5.85
CA ASP A 153 14.21 -32.51 -4.76
C ASP A 153 13.99 -31.65 -3.51
N ALA A 154 14.08 -30.31 -3.62
CA ALA A 154 13.92 -29.45 -2.44
C ALA A 154 12.49 -29.56 -1.88
N THR A 155 12.43 -29.52 -0.55
CA THR A 155 11.22 -29.64 0.26
C THR A 155 10.80 -28.27 0.82
N ASP A 156 9.58 -28.19 1.36
CA ASP A 156 9.14 -27.00 2.12
C ASP A 156 10.11 -26.64 3.26
N ALA A 157 10.77 -27.64 3.85
CA ALA A 157 11.75 -27.41 4.91
C ALA A 157 13.04 -26.75 4.38
N ASP A 158 13.43 -27.05 3.14
CA ASP A 158 14.57 -26.41 2.49
C ASP A 158 14.29 -24.93 2.20
N LEU A 159 13.08 -24.61 1.72
CA LEU A 159 12.68 -23.23 1.46
C LEU A 159 12.51 -22.42 2.75
N ARG A 160 11.99 -23.01 3.83
CA ARG A 160 11.99 -22.37 5.16
C ARG A 160 13.40 -22.09 5.67
N ARG A 161 14.34 -23.03 5.48
CA ARG A 161 15.76 -22.80 5.82
C ARG A 161 16.38 -21.69 4.96
N LEU A 162 16.06 -21.65 3.66
CA LEU A 162 16.49 -20.58 2.78
C LEU A 162 15.99 -19.23 3.28
N LYS A 163 14.70 -19.10 3.58
CA LYS A 163 14.08 -17.89 4.12
C LYS A 163 14.75 -17.42 5.40
N GLN A 164 14.95 -18.31 6.38
CA GLN A 164 15.69 -17.99 7.61
C GLN A 164 17.12 -17.50 7.34
N SER A 165 17.79 -18.09 6.34
CA SER A 165 19.14 -17.66 5.95
C SER A 165 19.13 -16.30 5.23
N VAL A 166 18.09 -15.97 4.48
CA VAL A 166 17.89 -14.64 3.87
C VAL A 166 17.72 -13.60 4.98
N ASP A 167 16.79 -13.83 5.92
CA ASP A 167 16.54 -12.92 7.05
C ASP A 167 17.81 -12.70 7.90
N ALA A 168 18.55 -13.77 8.18
CA ALA A 168 19.81 -13.68 8.91
C ALA A 168 20.87 -12.86 8.14
N THR A 169 20.89 -12.95 6.82
CA THR A 169 21.83 -12.21 5.97
C THR A 169 21.44 -10.73 5.87
N GLU A 170 20.14 -10.43 5.69
CA GLU A 170 19.60 -9.06 5.74
C GLU A 170 19.97 -8.39 7.07
N ASN A 171 19.78 -9.08 8.19
CA ASN A 171 20.18 -8.58 9.50
C ASN A 171 21.67 -8.23 9.56
N GLN A 172 22.57 -9.05 9.00
CA GLN A 172 24.00 -8.70 8.97
C GLN A 172 24.29 -7.48 8.10
N VAL A 173 23.57 -7.30 6.98
CA VAL A 173 23.69 -6.10 6.14
C VAL A 173 23.25 -4.85 6.90
N VAL A 174 22.12 -4.93 7.61
CA VAL A 174 21.61 -3.85 8.47
C VAL A 174 22.62 -3.49 9.55
N GLN A 175 23.18 -4.48 10.26
CA GLN A 175 24.19 -4.22 11.30
C GLN A 175 25.47 -3.60 10.72
N ALA A 176 25.94 -4.06 9.55
CA ALA A 176 27.08 -3.46 8.87
C ALA A 176 26.81 -2.00 8.50
N TYR A 177 25.62 -1.70 7.98
CA TYR A 177 25.23 -0.35 7.57
C TYR A 177 25.21 0.63 8.75
N LYS A 178 24.74 0.20 9.93
CA LYS A 178 24.75 1.03 11.15
C LYS A 178 26.14 1.48 11.60
N THR A 179 27.17 0.72 11.24
CA THR A 179 28.56 1.06 11.61
C THR A 179 29.20 2.08 10.67
N LEU A 180 28.54 2.44 9.57
CA LEU A 180 29.08 3.37 8.58
C LEU A 180 28.73 4.82 8.94
N ASP A 181 29.73 5.69 8.82
CA ASP A 181 29.57 7.13 8.94
C ASP A 181 28.90 7.73 7.70
N ALA A 182 28.27 8.90 7.85
CA ALA A 182 27.59 9.61 6.76
C ALA A 182 28.51 10.01 5.58
N ASN A 183 29.83 10.05 5.80
CA ASN A 183 30.81 10.34 4.75
C ASN A 183 31.22 9.10 3.92
N GLN A 184 30.82 7.89 4.34
CA GLN A 184 31.13 6.63 3.66
C GLN A 184 30.06 6.26 2.61
N ARG A 185 29.73 7.21 1.72
CA ARG A 185 28.61 7.09 0.77
C ARG A 185 28.76 5.88 -0.17
N SER A 186 29.97 5.58 -0.63
CA SER A 186 30.20 4.44 -1.53
C SER A 186 29.94 3.10 -0.83
N GLU A 187 30.38 2.98 0.42
CA GLU A 187 30.15 1.82 1.28
C GLU A 187 28.67 1.65 1.62
N GLN A 188 27.99 2.76 1.93
CA GLN A 188 26.55 2.77 2.17
C GLN A 188 25.77 2.28 0.96
N ARG A 189 26.09 2.79 -0.24
CA ARG A 189 25.45 2.36 -1.50
C ARG A 189 25.63 0.86 -1.76
N GLU A 190 26.84 0.32 -1.53
CA GLU A 190 27.11 -1.11 -1.73
C GLU A 190 26.22 -1.99 -0.81
N LEU A 191 26.01 -1.59 0.45
CA LEU A 191 25.13 -2.29 1.38
C LEU A 191 23.63 -2.10 1.05
N VAL A 192 23.22 -0.92 0.59
CA VAL A 192 21.85 -0.63 0.13
C VAL A 192 21.49 -1.52 -1.06
N GLU A 193 22.36 -1.59 -2.06
CA GLU A 193 22.18 -2.45 -3.23
C GLU A 193 22.09 -3.93 -2.83
N GLN A 194 22.95 -4.38 -1.92
CA GLN A 194 22.92 -5.75 -1.43
C GLN A 194 21.64 -6.08 -0.65
N HIS A 195 21.17 -5.14 0.18
CA HIS A 195 19.91 -5.28 0.91
C HIS A 195 18.72 -5.38 -0.06
N ALA A 196 18.70 -4.57 -1.13
CA ALA A 196 17.66 -4.64 -2.15
C ALA A 196 17.60 -6.00 -2.85
N GLU A 197 18.75 -6.61 -3.18
CA GLU A 197 18.81 -7.96 -3.76
C GLU A 197 18.27 -9.03 -2.82
N LEU A 198 18.69 -9.00 -1.55
CA LEU A 198 18.21 -9.94 -0.53
C LEU A 198 16.70 -9.82 -0.33
N ARG A 199 16.18 -8.59 -0.36
CA ARG A 199 14.75 -8.35 -0.22
C ARG A 199 13.93 -8.86 -1.39
N ARG A 200 14.40 -8.71 -2.63
CA ARG A 200 13.73 -9.32 -3.80
C ARG A 200 13.65 -10.85 -3.65
N LEU A 201 14.73 -11.45 -3.19
CA LEU A 201 14.76 -12.87 -2.86
C LEU A 201 13.79 -13.20 -1.71
N ASN A 202 13.75 -12.39 -0.65
CA ASN A 202 12.84 -12.58 0.48
C ASN A 202 11.37 -12.55 0.04
N LYS A 203 11.00 -11.59 -0.82
CA LYS A 203 9.66 -11.50 -1.45
C LYS A 203 9.30 -12.73 -2.27
N SER A 204 10.25 -13.30 -3.00
CA SER A 204 10.03 -14.54 -3.78
C SER A 204 9.70 -15.77 -2.91
N LEU A 205 9.94 -15.66 -1.59
CA LEU A 205 9.66 -16.66 -0.58
C LEU A 205 8.40 -16.32 0.26
N TYR A 206 7.60 -15.33 -0.15
CA TYR A 206 6.31 -15.05 0.49
C TYR A 206 5.35 -16.26 0.38
N GLY A 207 4.50 -16.41 1.40
CA GLY A 207 3.61 -17.56 1.58
C GLY A 207 4.19 -18.76 2.34
N PHE A 208 5.50 -18.80 2.63
CA PHE A 208 6.09 -19.83 3.53
C PHE A 208 5.96 -19.47 5.00
N ASP A 209 6.19 -18.19 5.34
CA ASP A 209 6.16 -17.68 6.71
C ASP A 209 5.09 -16.59 6.91
N HIS A 210 4.50 -16.09 5.81
CA HIS A 210 3.41 -15.14 5.86
C HIS A 210 2.12 -15.89 5.58
N ASP A 211 1.13 -15.69 6.45
CA ASP A 211 -0.22 -16.23 6.35
C ASP A 211 -1.01 -15.53 5.22
N ASP A 212 -0.36 -15.38 4.06
CA ASP A 212 -0.95 -14.83 2.82
C ASP A 212 -1.84 -15.88 2.15
N ARG A 213 -1.92 -17.09 2.70
CA ARG A 213 -2.91 -18.09 2.33
C ARG A 213 -4.23 -17.67 2.94
N TYR A 214 -5.04 -16.95 2.18
CA TYR A 214 -6.40 -16.57 2.55
C TYR A 214 -7.22 -17.83 2.86
N PRO A 215 -7.52 -18.14 4.14
CA PRO A 215 -8.52 -19.16 4.39
C PRO A 215 -9.87 -18.57 3.92
N PRO A 216 -10.73 -19.34 3.24
CA PRO A 216 -12.04 -18.84 2.81
C PRO A 216 -12.85 -18.16 3.93
N GLN A 217 -12.66 -18.59 5.18
CA GLN A 217 -13.28 -18.01 6.37
C GLN A 217 -12.87 -16.55 6.63
N ALA A 218 -11.70 -16.10 6.17
CA ALA A 218 -11.30 -14.70 6.27
C ALA A 218 -12.20 -13.81 5.40
N TYR A 219 -12.63 -14.30 4.24
CA TYR A 219 -13.53 -13.55 3.35
C TYR A 219 -14.94 -13.42 3.92
N GLU A 220 -15.44 -14.42 4.63
CA GLU A 220 -16.71 -14.31 5.37
C GLU A 220 -16.66 -13.18 6.41
N ARG A 221 -15.53 -13.07 7.13
CA ARG A 221 -15.31 -11.99 8.11
C ARG A 221 -15.13 -10.63 7.45
N ILE A 222 -14.36 -10.54 6.36
CA ILE A 222 -14.21 -9.31 5.58
C ILE A 222 -15.57 -8.83 5.08
N TYR A 223 -16.37 -9.73 4.51
CA TYR A 223 -17.73 -9.41 4.07
C TYR A 223 -18.60 -8.91 5.24
N ALA A 224 -18.62 -9.64 6.37
CA ALA A 224 -19.39 -9.23 7.54
C ALA A 224 -18.96 -7.85 8.09
N ASN A 225 -17.66 -7.58 8.14
CA ASN A 225 -17.12 -6.30 8.61
C ASN A 225 -17.37 -5.15 7.63
N SER A 226 -17.33 -5.43 6.32
CA SER A 226 -17.58 -4.42 5.29
C SER A 226 -18.97 -3.78 5.40
N ARG A 227 -19.91 -4.47 6.07
CA ARG A 227 -21.27 -3.97 6.37
C ARG A 227 -21.29 -2.87 7.44
N GLY A 228 -20.22 -2.73 8.23
CA GLY A 228 -20.07 -1.62 9.18
C GLY A 228 -19.49 -0.35 8.55
N ALA A 229 -18.95 -0.43 7.33
CA ALA A 229 -18.52 0.72 6.55
C ALA A 229 -19.69 1.24 5.69
N PHE A 230 -19.82 2.56 5.58
CA PHE A 230 -20.91 3.20 4.84
C PHE A 230 -20.42 4.36 3.98
N ALA A 231 -21.19 4.68 2.96
CA ALA A 231 -20.92 5.78 2.05
C ALA A 231 -21.40 7.08 2.72
N LEU A 232 -20.51 8.05 2.87
CA LEU A 232 -20.86 9.37 3.37
C LEU A 232 -21.27 10.23 2.19
N ARG A 233 -22.54 10.63 2.14
CA ARG A 233 -23.11 11.39 1.03
C ARG A 233 -23.64 12.74 1.50
N ALA A 234 -23.24 13.80 0.80
CA ALA A 234 -23.93 15.08 0.90
C ALA A 234 -25.28 14.97 0.19
N ARG A 235 -26.38 15.38 0.83
CA ARG A 235 -27.76 15.19 0.33
C ARG A 235 -28.04 15.83 -1.03
N GLN A 236 -27.23 16.80 -1.43
CA GLN A 236 -27.34 17.50 -2.72
C GLN A 236 -26.53 16.83 -3.83
N GLU A 237 -25.77 15.78 -3.52
CA GLU A 237 -24.93 15.04 -4.45
C GLU A 237 -25.55 13.67 -4.75
N ASP A 238 -25.51 13.25 -6.01
CA ASP A 238 -26.03 11.93 -6.41
C ASP A 238 -25.12 10.79 -5.91
N LYS A 239 -23.81 11.06 -5.86
CA LYS A 239 -22.79 10.10 -5.46
C LYS A 239 -22.29 10.38 -4.04
N PRO A 240 -21.90 9.33 -3.29
CA PRO A 240 -21.13 9.50 -2.07
C PRO A 240 -19.86 10.30 -2.31
N ARG A 241 -19.53 11.16 -1.34
CA ARG A 241 -18.34 12.00 -1.36
C ARG A 241 -17.14 11.26 -0.79
N CYS A 242 -17.39 10.51 0.29
CA CYS A 242 -16.37 9.85 1.11
C CYS A 242 -16.89 8.52 1.68
N SER A 243 -16.05 7.90 2.48
CA SER A 243 -16.30 6.68 3.24
C SER A 243 -16.31 6.98 4.75
N ALA A 244 -16.90 6.08 5.53
CA ALA A 244 -16.95 6.19 6.98
C ALA A 244 -17.18 4.81 7.63
N VAL A 245 -16.95 4.71 8.94
CA VAL A 245 -17.09 3.47 9.70
C VAL A 245 -17.93 3.64 10.94
N LEU A 246 -18.91 2.75 11.13
CA LEU A 246 -19.71 2.65 12.34
C LEU A 246 -18.89 2.02 13.47
N ILE A 247 -18.77 2.70 14.62
CA ILE A 247 -17.96 2.25 15.77
C ILE A 247 -18.79 2.01 17.04
N GLY A 248 -20.04 2.48 17.08
CA GLY A 248 -21.00 2.26 18.17
C GLY A 248 -22.42 2.04 17.64
N GLU A 249 -23.43 2.15 18.50
CA GLU A 249 -24.83 2.04 18.11
C GLU A 249 -25.28 3.22 17.22
N LYS A 250 -24.74 4.41 17.49
CA LYS A 250 -24.97 5.64 16.72
C LYS A 250 -23.68 6.42 16.41
N LEU A 251 -22.52 5.99 16.88
CA LEU A 251 -21.26 6.69 16.61
C LEU A 251 -20.54 6.13 15.40
N ALA A 252 -19.97 7.04 14.59
CA ALA A 252 -19.13 6.70 13.45
C ALA A 252 -17.91 7.62 13.33
N LEU A 253 -16.90 7.17 12.58
CA LEU A 253 -15.71 7.94 12.24
C LEU A 253 -15.59 8.15 10.73
N THR A 254 -15.07 9.31 10.34
CA THR A 254 -14.63 9.65 8.98
C THR A 254 -13.52 10.70 9.07
N ASN A 255 -12.98 11.17 7.94
CA ASN A 255 -12.03 12.29 7.94
C ASN A 255 -12.72 13.65 8.05
N ASN A 256 -12.01 14.63 8.60
CA ASN A 256 -12.51 15.99 8.69
C ASN A 256 -12.68 16.62 7.30
N HIS A 257 -11.73 16.40 6.39
CA HIS A 257 -11.80 16.96 5.03
C HIS A 257 -13.01 16.45 4.21
N CYS A 258 -13.66 15.35 4.63
CA CYS A 258 -14.88 14.84 4.02
C CYS A 258 -16.12 15.68 4.36
N ILE A 259 -16.10 16.31 5.54
CA ILE A 259 -17.18 17.18 6.03
C ILE A 259 -16.95 18.63 5.59
N GLY A 260 -15.73 19.13 5.74
CA GLY A 260 -15.44 20.55 5.53
C GLY A 260 -16.19 21.43 6.55
N GLU A 261 -16.84 22.48 6.08
CA GLU A 261 -17.60 23.44 6.92
C GLU A 261 -19.13 23.19 6.89
N GLU A 262 -19.57 22.07 6.31
CA GLU A 262 -20.98 21.75 6.10
C GLU A 262 -21.68 21.27 7.38
N ALA A 263 -22.97 21.57 7.49
CA ALA A 263 -23.78 21.25 8.66
C ALA A 263 -24.20 19.76 8.69
N PRO A 264 -24.46 19.17 9.87
CA PRO A 264 -24.84 17.75 9.98
C PRO A 264 -26.03 17.34 9.11
N ASP A 265 -27.05 18.20 9.00
CA ASP A 265 -28.27 17.92 8.25
C ASP A 265 -28.07 17.87 6.72
N GLN A 266 -26.91 18.34 6.24
CA GLN A 266 -26.50 18.25 4.84
C GLN A 266 -25.94 16.88 4.46
N PHE A 267 -25.66 16.02 5.43
CA PHE A 267 -25.11 14.68 5.21
C PHE A 267 -26.09 13.56 5.56
N GLU A 268 -25.81 12.39 4.99
CA GLU A 268 -26.41 11.14 5.39
C GLU A 268 -25.41 9.98 5.28
N ALA A 269 -25.56 9.01 6.17
CA ALA A 269 -24.86 7.75 6.15
C ALA A 269 -25.64 6.75 5.29
N VAL A 270 -25.09 6.36 4.14
CA VAL A 270 -25.72 5.45 3.19
C VAL A 270 -25.08 4.07 3.30
N PHE A 271 -25.78 3.15 3.98
CA PHE A 271 -25.43 1.75 4.03
C PHE A 271 -26.02 0.99 2.84
N ASP A 272 -25.49 -0.18 2.54
CA ASP A 272 -25.94 -1.05 1.44
C ASP A 272 -25.84 -0.38 0.06
N TYR A 273 -24.93 0.59 -0.06
CA TYR A 273 -24.54 1.19 -1.33
C TYR A 273 -23.59 0.24 -2.07
N GLU A 274 -24.14 -0.85 -2.59
CA GLU A 274 -23.41 -1.92 -3.25
C GLU A 274 -24.22 -2.51 -4.42
N ASP A 275 -23.54 -3.23 -5.31
CA ASP A 275 -24.19 -3.98 -6.39
C ASP A 275 -24.23 -5.48 -6.04
N ASP A 276 -25.25 -6.18 -6.52
CA ASP A 276 -25.33 -7.64 -6.41
C ASP A 276 -24.35 -8.34 -7.38
N LEU A 277 -24.29 -9.68 -7.31
CA LEU A 277 -23.42 -10.48 -8.19
C LEU A 277 -23.75 -10.36 -9.68
N ALA A 278 -24.93 -9.86 -10.03
CA ALA A 278 -25.34 -9.59 -11.40
C ALA A 278 -25.10 -8.13 -11.82
N GLY A 279 -24.50 -7.31 -10.94
CA GLY A 279 -24.22 -5.90 -11.17
C GLY A 279 -25.43 -4.98 -10.99
N ASN A 280 -26.51 -5.44 -10.35
CA ASN A 280 -27.67 -4.59 -10.06
C ASN A 280 -27.47 -3.86 -8.73
N ARG A 281 -27.75 -2.56 -8.71
CA ARG A 281 -27.71 -1.75 -7.49
C ARG A 281 -28.70 -2.28 -6.44
N MET A 282 -28.19 -2.56 -5.25
CA MET A 282 -29.01 -2.96 -4.11
C MET A 282 -29.74 -1.76 -3.50
N SER A 283 -30.85 -2.02 -2.80
CA SER A 283 -31.57 -0.99 -2.05
C SER A 283 -30.75 -0.51 -0.86
N SER A 284 -30.23 0.71 -0.96
CA SER A 284 -29.48 1.36 0.12
C SER A 284 -30.37 1.78 1.29
N LYS A 285 -29.80 1.87 2.50
CA LYS A 285 -30.46 2.44 3.69
C LYS A 285 -29.74 3.70 4.14
N ALA A 286 -30.47 4.80 4.24
CA ALA A 286 -29.94 6.09 4.68
C ALA A 286 -30.28 6.36 6.16
N PHE A 287 -29.30 6.90 6.89
CA PHE A 287 -29.45 7.39 8.26
C PHE A 287 -28.99 8.86 8.30
N PRO A 288 -29.74 9.76 8.94
CA PRO A 288 -29.33 11.16 9.05
C PRO A 288 -28.10 11.30 9.95
N ILE A 289 -27.22 12.25 9.65
CA ILE A 289 -26.21 12.71 10.61
C ILE A 289 -26.87 13.75 11.51
N THR A 290 -26.89 13.52 12.81
CA THR A 290 -27.56 14.42 13.79
C THR A 290 -26.59 15.36 14.48
N ASP A 291 -25.31 15.00 14.54
CA ASP A 291 -24.26 15.83 15.12
C ASP A 291 -22.89 15.50 14.50
N ILE A 292 -22.00 16.49 14.48
CA ILE A 292 -20.60 16.36 14.07
C ILE A 292 -19.78 16.95 15.20
N LYS A 293 -19.03 16.11 15.90
CA LYS A 293 -18.22 16.48 17.06
C LYS A 293 -16.75 16.63 16.65
N LEU A 294 -16.03 17.44 17.43
CA LEU A 294 -14.62 17.77 17.20
C LEU A 294 -14.43 18.45 15.83
N THR A 295 -15.22 19.48 15.56
CA THR A 295 -15.17 20.25 14.29
C THR A 295 -14.05 21.30 14.28
N ASP A 296 -13.50 21.64 15.43
CA ASP A 296 -12.33 22.50 15.54
C ASP A 296 -11.00 21.71 15.42
N GLU A 297 -9.99 22.34 14.81
CA GLU A 297 -8.68 21.70 14.56
C GLU A 297 -7.91 21.44 15.86
N GLU A 298 -7.95 22.37 16.82
CA GLU A 298 -7.33 22.22 18.13
C GLU A 298 -8.03 21.10 18.91
N GLU A 299 -9.37 21.03 18.88
CA GLU A 299 -10.16 19.94 19.45
C GLU A 299 -9.79 18.56 18.88
N ARG A 300 -9.31 18.47 17.64
CA ARG A 300 -8.79 17.22 17.06
C ARG A 300 -7.30 16.98 17.30
N GLY A 301 -6.59 17.95 17.87
CA GLY A 301 -5.13 17.91 17.97
C GLY A 301 -4.47 17.90 16.60
N ASN A 302 -5.06 18.65 15.66
CA ASN A 302 -4.68 18.73 14.25
C ASN A 302 -4.76 17.40 13.50
N LEU A 303 -5.52 16.41 13.99
CA LEU A 303 -5.70 15.14 13.28
C LEU A 303 -6.88 15.23 12.28
N ASP A 304 -6.76 14.57 11.13
CA ASP A 304 -7.81 14.56 10.11
C ASP A 304 -8.88 13.48 10.36
N PHE A 305 -9.67 13.65 11.43
CA PHE A 305 -10.83 12.80 11.72
C PHE A 305 -11.96 13.58 12.36
N VAL A 306 -13.20 13.12 12.27
CA VAL A 306 -14.32 13.65 13.06
C VAL A 306 -15.13 12.51 13.64
N LEU A 307 -15.87 12.81 14.71
CA LEU A 307 -16.82 11.89 15.32
C LEU A 307 -18.24 12.27 14.89
N LEU A 308 -18.91 11.38 14.18
CA LEU A 308 -20.28 11.57 13.72
C LEU A 308 -21.26 10.91 14.70
N GLU A 309 -22.38 11.58 14.96
CA GLU A 309 -23.55 10.97 15.60
C GLU A 309 -24.66 10.75 14.57
N LEU A 310 -25.13 9.52 14.45
CA LEU A 310 -26.13 9.09 13.47
C LEU A 310 -27.50 8.97 14.15
N GLY A 311 -28.52 9.49 13.49
CA GLY A 311 -29.90 9.35 13.92
C GLY A 311 -30.55 8.06 13.43
N ALA A 312 -31.76 7.81 13.92
CA ALA A 312 -32.58 6.73 13.43
C ALA A 312 -33.05 6.97 11.99
N ASN A 313 -33.21 5.90 11.21
CA ASN A 313 -33.80 5.99 9.88
C ASN A 313 -35.32 6.28 9.95
N THR A 314 -36.00 6.29 8.79
CA THR A 314 -37.45 6.52 8.70
C THR A 314 -38.30 5.50 9.45
N ASP A 315 -37.75 4.33 9.77
CA ASP A 315 -38.42 3.27 10.53
C ASP A 315 -38.18 3.39 12.04
N GLY A 316 -37.44 4.41 12.49
CA GLY A 316 -37.07 4.60 13.89
C GLY A 316 -35.96 3.67 14.38
N VAL A 317 -35.20 3.05 13.46
CA VAL A 317 -34.11 2.11 13.78
C VAL A 317 -32.75 2.81 13.73
N LEU A 318 -31.91 2.61 14.74
CA LEU A 318 -30.52 3.09 14.76
C LEU A 318 -29.61 2.21 13.87
N PRO A 319 -28.53 2.78 13.31
CA PRO A 319 -27.65 2.02 12.40
C PRO A 319 -27.03 0.81 13.09
N GLY A 320 -26.56 0.92 14.33
CA GLY A 320 -25.98 -0.21 15.05
C GLY A 320 -26.95 -1.35 15.35
N ALA A 321 -28.26 -1.10 15.40
CA ALA A 321 -29.24 -2.17 15.51
C ALA A 321 -29.32 -3.04 14.23
N THR A 322 -28.91 -2.49 13.08
CA THR A 322 -28.97 -3.15 11.76
C THR A 322 -27.60 -3.63 11.29
N TYR A 323 -26.55 -2.86 11.55
CA TYR A 323 -25.19 -3.07 11.06
C TYR A 323 -24.23 -3.31 12.21
N PRO A 324 -23.18 -4.12 12.03
CA PRO A 324 -22.21 -4.39 13.08
C PRO A 324 -21.33 -3.15 13.31
N PRO A 325 -21.26 -2.59 14.53
CA PRO A 325 -20.20 -1.66 14.90
C PRO A 325 -18.85 -2.36 14.84
N GLN A 326 -17.82 -1.61 14.43
CA GLN A 326 -16.49 -2.13 14.19
C GLN A 326 -15.59 -1.90 15.40
N CYS A 327 -14.83 -2.92 15.80
CA CYS A 327 -13.84 -2.78 16.87
C CYS A 327 -12.63 -1.97 16.39
N LEU A 328 -12.16 -1.04 17.23
CA LEU A 328 -10.94 -0.27 17.04
C LEU A 328 -9.77 -0.99 17.71
N SER A 329 -8.63 -1.16 17.04
CA SER A 329 -7.48 -1.89 17.60
C SER A 329 -6.29 -0.99 17.85
N LEU A 330 -5.85 -0.94 19.11
CA LEU A 330 -4.66 -0.21 19.52
C LEU A 330 -3.36 -0.98 19.26
N ALA A 331 -3.43 -2.15 18.62
CA ALA A 331 -2.26 -2.95 18.30
C ALA A 331 -1.37 -2.24 17.27
N THR A 332 -0.07 -2.19 17.54
CA THR A 332 0.91 -1.71 16.57
C THR A 332 0.98 -2.68 15.39
N VAL A 333 0.83 -2.15 14.18
CA VAL A 333 1.04 -2.91 12.95
C VAL A 333 2.50 -2.87 12.55
N ARG A 334 3.01 -3.94 11.96
CA ARG A 334 4.39 -4.06 11.47
C ARG A 334 4.44 -3.94 9.98
N ARG A 335 5.65 -3.76 9.46
CA ARG A 335 5.87 -3.75 8.01
C ARG A 335 5.41 -5.08 7.42
N ASP A 336 4.77 -4.99 6.26
CA ASP A 336 4.22 -6.09 5.47
C ASP A 336 3.08 -6.84 6.19
N ASP A 337 2.53 -6.29 7.29
CA ASP A 337 1.29 -6.83 7.86
C ASP A 337 0.14 -6.69 6.86
N PRO A 338 -0.68 -7.73 6.69
CA PRO A 338 -1.76 -7.74 5.72
C PRO A 338 -2.94 -6.89 6.19
N LEU A 339 -3.46 -6.07 5.29
CA LEU A 339 -4.56 -5.13 5.51
C LEU A 339 -5.71 -5.38 4.52
N TYR A 340 -6.86 -4.81 4.83
CA TYR A 340 -7.89 -4.54 3.82
C TYR A 340 -8.55 -3.19 4.09
N VAL A 341 -8.92 -2.49 3.02
CA VAL A 341 -9.61 -1.20 3.08
C VAL A 341 -11.02 -1.39 2.53
N VAL A 342 -12.02 -0.83 3.19
CA VAL A 342 -13.41 -0.86 2.71
C VAL A 342 -13.88 0.56 2.46
N GLY A 343 -14.17 0.89 1.20
CA GLY A 343 -14.48 2.25 0.79
C GLY A 343 -15.41 2.35 -0.40
N TYR A 344 -15.60 3.58 -0.88
CA TYR A 344 -16.52 3.98 -1.94
C TYR A 344 -15.76 4.80 -3.01
N PRO A 345 -14.87 4.16 -3.78
CA PRO A 345 -13.98 4.86 -4.70
C PRO A 345 -14.80 5.58 -5.77
N LEU A 346 -14.50 6.85 -6.01
CA LEU A 346 -15.17 7.74 -6.96
C LEU A 346 -16.69 7.87 -6.74
N GLY A 347 -17.16 7.56 -5.53
CA GLY A 347 -18.59 7.48 -5.21
C GLY A 347 -19.30 6.27 -5.83
N GLU A 348 -18.54 5.26 -6.26
CA GLU A 348 -19.04 3.99 -6.76
C GLU A 348 -19.39 3.02 -5.61
N PRO A 349 -20.14 1.93 -5.91
CA PRO A 349 -20.43 0.87 -4.97
C PRO A 349 -19.26 0.44 -4.09
N ARG A 350 -19.59 -0.01 -2.88
CA ARG A 350 -18.61 -0.49 -1.91
C ARG A 350 -17.58 -1.41 -2.56
N THR A 351 -16.31 -1.05 -2.39
CA THR A 351 -15.17 -1.83 -2.85
C THR A 351 -14.33 -2.26 -1.66
N VAL A 352 -13.79 -3.48 -1.72
CA VAL A 352 -12.86 -4.01 -0.73
C VAL A 352 -11.48 -4.16 -1.38
N HIS A 353 -10.52 -3.39 -0.90
CA HIS A 353 -9.12 -3.45 -1.33
C HIS A 353 -8.37 -4.45 -0.42
N ASP A 354 -8.42 -5.74 -0.74
CA ASP A 354 -7.96 -6.84 0.12
C ASP A 354 -6.54 -7.36 -0.17
N ASN A 355 -5.91 -6.86 -1.23
CA ASN A 355 -4.50 -7.02 -1.55
C ASN A 355 -3.70 -5.81 -1.04
N SER A 356 -3.86 -5.48 0.23
CA SER A 356 -3.25 -4.29 0.84
C SER A 356 -2.29 -4.68 1.96
N PHE A 357 -1.22 -3.90 2.14
CA PHE A 357 -0.18 -4.19 3.15
C PHE A 357 0.35 -2.92 3.81
N VAL A 358 0.85 -3.05 5.04
CA VAL A 358 1.60 -1.97 5.68
C VAL A 358 2.95 -1.82 4.98
N TYR A 359 3.20 -0.66 4.40
CA TYR A 359 4.49 -0.34 3.80
C TYR A 359 5.37 0.46 4.76
N PHE A 360 4.83 1.46 5.45
CA PHE A 360 5.55 2.28 6.44
C PHE A 360 4.78 2.26 7.77
N PRO A 361 5.21 1.46 8.75
CA PRO A 361 4.53 1.41 10.05
C PRO A 361 4.62 2.75 10.77
N PHE A 362 3.57 3.08 11.52
CA PHE A 362 3.54 4.28 12.36
C PHE A 362 4.60 4.26 13.45
N ARG A 363 4.83 3.10 14.08
CA ARG A 363 5.85 2.92 15.12
C ARG A 363 6.83 1.84 14.71
N VAL A 364 8.12 2.14 14.82
CA VAL A 364 9.19 1.21 14.50
C VAL A 364 10.33 1.32 15.51
N THR A 365 10.98 0.20 15.78
CA THR A 365 12.25 0.18 16.52
C THR A 365 13.36 0.86 15.70
N PRO A 366 14.50 1.25 16.32
CA PRO A 366 15.64 1.79 15.60
C PRO A 366 16.17 0.85 14.52
N ASP A 367 16.13 -0.46 14.77
CA ASP A 367 16.55 -1.49 13.82
C ASP A 367 15.63 -1.54 12.60
N GLU A 368 14.32 -1.53 12.82
CA GLU A 368 13.32 -1.47 11.75
C GLU A 368 13.39 -0.17 10.96
N TYR A 369 13.62 0.97 11.63
CA TYR A 369 13.84 2.26 10.96
C TYR A 369 15.01 2.19 9.98
N ILE A 370 16.15 1.62 10.38
CA ILE A 370 17.31 1.47 9.49
C ILE A 370 16.97 0.56 8.30
N THR A 371 16.25 -0.54 8.52
CA THR A 371 15.78 -1.43 7.43
C THR A 371 14.89 -0.68 6.43
N ILE A 372 13.97 0.15 6.92
CA ILE A 372 13.10 0.97 6.06
C ILE A 372 13.92 2.06 5.34
N LYS A 373 14.87 2.69 6.03
CA LYS A 373 15.78 3.67 5.42
C LYS A 373 16.59 3.08 4.28
N LEU A 374 17.10 1.87 4.45
CA LEU A 374 17.81 1.12 3.40
C LEU A 374 16.90 0.87 2.19
N LEU A 375 15.65 0.46 2.43
CA LEU A 375 14.66 0.29 1.36
C LEU A 375 14.45 1.58 0.59
N VAL A 376 14.13 2.66 1.29
CA VAL A 376 13.83 3.96 0.67
C VAL A 376 15.06 4.43 -0.11
N SER A 377 16.26 4.27 0.45
CA SER A 377 17.51 4.59 -0.24
C SER A 377 17.69 3.81 -1.54
N ALA A 378 17.33 2.52 -1.55
CA ALA A 378 17.42 1.67 -2.73
C ALA A 378 16.40 2.07 -3.82
N GLU A 379 15.23 2.57 -3.46
CA GLU A 379 14.25 3.09 -4.43
C GLU A 379 14.86 4.21 -5.28
N PHE A 380 15.65 5.08 -4.65
CA PHE A 380 16.30 6.21 -5.30
C PHE A 380 17.68 5.90 -5.90
N ASP A 381 18.19 4.67 -5.80
CA ASP A 381 19.48 4.30 -6.40
C ASP A 381 19.43 4.22 -7.94
N SER A 382 18.23 4.13 -8.50
CA SER A 382 17.98 4.13 -9.96
C SER A 382 17.82 5.53 -10.56
N VAL A 383 17.71 6.57 -9.73
CA VAL A 383 17.64 7.96 -10.20
C VAL A 383 19.00 8.38 -10.74
N GLU A 384 19.02 8.99 -11.92
CA GLU A 384 20.26 9.42 -12.59
C GLU A 384 21.08 10.35 -11.70
N GLU A 385 22.41 10.32 -11.85
CA GLU A 385 23.32 11.11 -11.00
C GLU A 385 23.08 12.62 -11.11
N GLU A 386 22.55 13.09 -12.25
CA GLU A 386 22.21 14.50 -12.48
C GLU A 386 21.05 15.00 -11.59
N ASP A 387 20.24 14.09 -11.05
CA ASP A 387 19.11 14.37 -10.15
C ASP A 387 19.45 14.12 -8.66
N ALA A 388 20.74 14.19 -8.29
CA ALA A 388 21.20 13.98 -6.91
C ALA A 388 20.49 14.88 -5.88
N SER A 389 20.15 16.13 -6.25
CA SER A 389 19.43 17.06 -5.37
C SER A 389 18.00 16.60 -5.07
N TYR A 390 17.30 16.05 -6.08
CA TYR A 390 15.98 15.47 -5.91
C TYR A 390 16.02 14.26 -4.98
N ARG A 391 16.98 13.35 -5.21
CA ARG A 391 17.23 12.20 -4.34
C ARG A 391 17.52 12.64 -2.90
N GLU A 392 18.44 13.57 -2.67
CA GLU A 392 18.77 14.07 -1.34
C GLU A 392 17.57 14.73 -0.66
N GLY A 393 16.76 15.50 -1.41
CA GLY A 393 15.52 16.09 -0.92
C GLY A 393 14.49 15.04 -0.46
N LYS A 394 14.25 13.99 -1.25
CA LYS A 394 13.30 12.92 -0.89
C LYS A 394 13.80 12.03 0.25
N LEU A 395 15.09 11.75 0.32
CA LEU A 395 15.68 11.06 1.47
C LEU A 395 15.62 11.90 2.74
N LYS A 396 15.80 13.22 2.62
CA LYS A 396 15.61 14.14 3.74
C LYS A 396 14.16 14.16 4.21
N GLU A 397 13.19 14.23 3.29
CA GLU A 397 11.75 14.14 3.59
C GLU A 397 11.42 12.88 4.39
N PHE A 398 11.96 11.72 3.99
CA PHE A 398 11.83 10.46 4.72
C PHE A 398 12.41 10.54 6.13
N VAL A 399 13.66 11.01 6.26
CA VAL A 399 14.35 11.12 7.56
C VAL A 399 13.62 12.07 8.49
N ASP A 400 13.16 13.22 7.99
CA ASP A 400 12.44 14.22 8.77
C ASP A 400 11.06 13.69 9.21
N SER A 401 10.48 12.75 8.47
CA SER A 401 9.19 12.16 8.80
C SER A 401 9.23 11.10 9.91
N TYR A 402 10.38 10.46 10.14
CA TYR A 402 10.54 9.50 11.23
C TYR A 402 11.18 10.18 12.44
N GLN A 403 10.36 10.52 13.42
CA GLN A 403 10.78 11.25 14.62
C GLN A 403 11.16 10.27 15.73
N LEU A 404 12.40 10.33 16.21
CA LEU A 404 12.86 9.54 17.35
C LEU A 404 12.14 9.99 18.63
N ARG A 405 11.61 9.03 19.39
CA ARG A 405 11.04 9.20 20.72
C ARG A 405 11.93 8.51 21.74
N GLU A 406 12.47 9.30 22.67
CA GLU A 406 13.24 8.83 23.81
C GLU A 406 12.40 9.06 25.08
N GLY A 407 12.11 8.00 25.81
CA GLY A 407 11.30 8.04 27.04
C GLY A 407 11.77 6.97 28.02
N ASP A 408 10.93 6.62 29.01
CA ASP A 408 11.27 5.64 30.06
C ASP A 408 11.42 4.18 29.55
N GLY A 409 11.14 3.92 28.26
CA GLY A 409 11.25 2.62 27.60
C GLY A 409 12.27 2.59 26.47
N ASP A 410 12.31 1.48 25.73
CA ASP A 410 13.17 1.35 24.55
C ASP A 410 12.86 2.46 23.53
N PRO A 411 13.88 3.10 22.94
CA PRO A 411 13.66 4.14 21.94
C PRO A 411 12.91 3.58 20.73
N TYR A 412 12.06 4.40 20.14
CA TYR A 412 11.32 4.06 18.92
C TYR A 412 11.16 5.30 18.05
N TYR A 413 10.87 5.10 16.77
CA TYR A 413 10.51 6.17 15.85
C TYR A 413 9.00 6.17 15.63
N GLU A 414 8.43 7.38 15.53
CA GLU A 414 7.06 7.60 15.04
C GLU A 414 7.10 8.19 13.63
N TYR A 415 6.29 7.65 12.71
CA TYR A 415 6.11 8.19 11.38
C TYR A 415 5.09 9.34 11.42
N ILE A 416 5.61 10.56 11.43
CA ILE A 416 4.89 11.83 11.35
C ILE A 416 5.20 12.43 9.98
N SER A 417 4.29 12.25 9.02
CA SER A 417 4.62 12.51 7.62
C SER A 417 4.70 14.01 7.33
N VAL A 418 5.87 14.47 6.92
CA VAL A 418 6.02 15.87 6.45
C VAL A 418 5.31 16.11 5.11
N ARG A 419 4.99 15.04 4.37
CA ARG A 419 4.23 15.09 3.12
C ARG A 419 2.73 15.30 3.35
N PHE A 420 2.24 14.81 4.48
CA PHE A 420 0.82 14.83 4.83
C PHE A 420 0.62 15.74 6.03
N ASP A 421 1.08 16.99 5.95
CA ASP A 421 0.84 18.03 6.95
C ASP A 421 1.16 17.64 8.40
N GLN A 422 2.24 16.87 8.61
CA GLN A 422 2.66 16.38 9.93
C GLN A 422 1.63 15.44 10.60
N GLN A 423 0.77 14.76 9.83
CA GLN A 423 -0.13 13.75 10.35
C GLN A 423 0.64 12.50 10.81
N PRO A 424 0.27 11.89 11.95
CA PRO A 424 0.67 10.52 12.27
C PRO A 424 0.20 9.60 11.16
N THR A 425 1.09 8.79 10.60
CA THR A 425 0.79 8.04 9.37
C THR A 425 1.21 6.57 9.48
N ILE A 426 0.36 5.67 9.00
CA ILE A 426 0.74 4.35 8.51
C ILE A 426 0.72 4.46 6.98
N GLY A 427 1.86 4.27 6.34
CA GLY A 427 1.93 4.17 4.89
C GLY A 427 1.47 2.78 4.44
N ALA A 428 0.50 2.70 3.55
CA ALA A 428 -0.05 1.46 3.03
C ALA A 428 0.19 1.31 1.51
N ASP A 429 0.45 0.08 1.09
CA ASP A 429 0.35 -0.34 -0.31
C ASP A 429 -1.09 -0.78 -0.52
N SER A 430 -1.92 0.08 -1.14
CA SER A 430 -3.32 -0.17 -1.45
C SER A 430 -3.68 0.62 -2.70
N ASP A 431 -4.56 0.06 -3.54
CA ASP A 431 -5.03 0.72 -4.77
C ASP A 431 -6.33 1.47 -4.47
N THR A 432 -6.22 2.62 -3.81
CA THR A 432 -7.37 3.43 -3.39
C THR A 432 -7.50 4.68 -4.27
N TYR A 433 -8.72 5.21 -4.36
CA TYR A 433 -9.06 6.37 -5.20
C TYR A 433 -9.71 7.46 -4.35
N ARG A 434 -9.84 8.67 -4.92
CA ARG A 434 -10.72 9.71 -4.36
C ARG A 434 -12.08 9.12 -4.00
N GLY A 435 -12.61 9.44 -2.82
CA GLY A 435 -13.85 8.86 -2.29
C GLY A 435 -13.62 7.74 -1.26
N ASN A 436 -12.44 7.13 -1.26
CA ASN A 436 -12.01 6.24 -0.18
C ASN A 436 -11.58 6.99 1.09
N SER A 437 -11.43 8.30 1.07
CA SER A 437 -11.21 9.09 2.29
C SER A 437 -12.25 8.75 3.37
N GLY A 438 -11.78 8.47 4.57
CA GLY A 438 -12.55 8.05 5.74
C GLY A 438 -12.80 6.55 5.80
N SER A 439 -12.27 5.78 4.84
CA SER A 439 -12.40 4.33 4.83
C SER A 439 -11.72 3.72 6.05
N PRO A 440 -12.40 2.80 6.76
CA PRO A 440 -11.72 1.99 7.75
C PRO A 440 -10.67 1.10 7.08
N VAL A 441 -9.46 1.13 7.63
CA VAL A 441 -8.38 0.21 7.30
C VAL A 441 -8.31 -0.83 8.40
N TYR A 442 -8.42 -2.09 8.01
CA TYR A 442 -8.48 -3.21 8.94
C TYR A 442 -7.20 -4.02 8.91
N SER A 443 -6.76 -4.50 10.07
CA SER A 443 -5.82 -5.61 10.10
C SER A 443 -6.53 -6.89 9.66
N ARG A 444 -5.94 -7.62 8.71
CA ARG A 444 -6.45 -8.95 8.32
C ARG A 444 -6.31 -10.00 9.43
N ARG A 445 -5.40 -9.79 10.39
CA ARG A 445 -5.16 -10.73 11.49
C ARG A 445 -6.25 -10.63 12.56
N SER A 446 -6.57 -9.41 12.99
CA SER A 446 -7.55 -9.17 14.06
C SER A 446 -8.95 -8.87 13.54
N HIS A 447 -9.10 -8.51 12.26
CA HIS A 447 -10.34 -8.00 11.67
C HIS A 447 -10.90 -6.77 12.41
N ALA A 448 -10.03 -5.99 13.03
CA ALA A 448 -10.36 -4.74 13.69
C ALA A 448 -9.73 -3.56 12.93
N VAL A 449 -10.36 -2.38 13.05
CA VAL A 449 -9.91 -1.13 12.43
C VAL A 449 -8.59 -0.72 13.08
N ILE A 450 -7.53 -0.56 12.29
CA ILE A 450 -6.20 -0.08 12.73
C ILE A 450 -5.94 1.37 12.31
N GLY A 451 -6.79 1.93 11.44
CA GLY A 451 -6.73 3.34 11.08
C GLY A 451 -7.82 3.77 10.10
N LEU A 452 -7.78 5.05 9.73
CA LEU A 452 -8.65 5.67 8.73
C LEU A 452 -7.80 6.11 7.54
N LEU A 453 -8.13 5.66 6.33
CA LEU A 453 -7.48 6.17 5.13
C LEU A 453 -7.85 7.65 4.98
N PHE A 454 -6.87 8.54 4.86
CA PHE A 454 -7.12 9.99 4.81
C PHE A 454 -6.47 10.70 3.62
N ASP A 455 -5.44 10.12 3.05
CA ASP A 455 -4.78 10.66 1.86
C ASP A 455 -4.10 9.54 1.08
N GLY A 456 -3.61 9.84 -0.10
CA GLY A 456 -3.10 8.85 -1.04
C GLY A 456 -2.10 9.41 -2.03
N GLN A 457 -1.68 8.55 -2.96
CA GLN A 457 -1.05 9.07 -4.16
C GLN A 457 -2.11 9.75 -5.05
N GLU A 458 -1.73 10.79 -5.79
CA GLU A 458 -2.58 11.24 -6.90
C GLU A 458 -2.75 10.09 -7.91
N ASP A 459 -4.00 9.85 -8.33
CA ASP A 459 -4.40 8.86 -9.32
C ASP A 459 -3.83 9.21 -10.72
N LEU A 460 -2.52 9.07 -10.88
CA LEU A 460 -1.81 9.25 -12.14
C LEU A 460 -1.84 7.91 -12.87
N SER A 461 -2.21 7.92 -14.16
CA SER A 461 -2.41 6.73 -15.01
C SER A 461 -1.18 5.83 -15.21
N GLU A 462 -0.07 6.08 -14.50
CA GLU A 462 1.15 5.29 -14.58
C GLU A 462 1.19 4.29 -13.42
N PRO A 463 1.41 2.99 -13.67
CA PRO A 463 1.55 2.00 -12.62
C PRO A 463 2.88 2.22 -11.87
N TRP A 464 2.79 2.80 -10.66
CA TRP A 464 3.93 2.90 -9.75
C TRP A 464 3.97 1.66 -8.85
N ALA A 465 5.18 1.16 -8.61
CA ALA A 465 5.38 0.24 -7.49
C ALA A 465 5.28 1.05 -6.19
N ALA A 466 4.54 0.54 -5.20
CA ALA A 466 4.44 1.19 -3.90
C ALA A 466 5.84 1.44 -3.31
N GLY A 467 6.03 2.66 -2.82
CA GLY A 467 7.31 3.20 -2.41
C GLY A 467 7.16 4.46 -1.56
N TRP A 468 8.27 5.07 -1.19
CA TRP A 468 8.24 6.33 -0.42
C TRP A 468 7.46 7.42 -1.17
N ARG A 469 7.60 7.48 -2.50
CA ARG A 469 6.91 8.47 -3.33
C ARG A 469 5.43 8.16 -3.58
N ALA A 470 5.05 6.90 -3.42
CA ALA A 470 3.81 6.34 -3.93
C ALA A 470 3.25 5.35 -2.88
N HIS A 471 2.44 5.86 -1.96
CA HIS A 471 1.76 5.04 -0.96
C HIS A 471 0.58 5.80 -0.36
N GLU A 472 -0.36 5.03 0.14
CA GLU A 472 -1.58 5.51 0.79
C GLU A 472 -1.32 5.89 2.25
N ALA A 473 -2.03 6.90 2.74
CA ALA A 473 -1.87 7.46 4.08
C ALA A 473 -3.03 7.05 4.98
N VAL A 474 -2.70 6.35 6.07
CA VAL A 474 -3.68 5.85 7.03
C VAL A 474 -3.41 6.47 8.39
N LEU A 475 -4.37 7.18 8.95
CA LEU A 475 -4.31 7.78 10.28
C LEU A 475 -4.40 6.67 11.34
N PRO A 476 -3.37 6.45 12.18
CA PRO A 476 -3.37 5.37 13.16
C PRO A 476 -4.53 5.50 14.14
N ILE A 477 -5.34 4.44 14.28
CA ILE A 477 -6.53 4.49 15.14
C ILE A 477 -6.18 4.73 16.61
N GLY A 478 -4.97 4.34 17.04
CA GLY A 478 -4.48 4.62 18.38
C GLY A 478 -4.40 6.12 18.68
N LYS A 479 -4.06 6.95 17.70
CA LYS A 479 -4.02 8.41 17.84
C LYS A 479 -5.41 9.03 17.84
N VAL A 480 -6.33 8.48 17.05
CA VAL A 480 -7.75 8.86 17.09
C VAL A 480 -8.35 8.55 18.46
N VAL A 481 -8.14 7.34 18.99
CA VAL A 481 -8.65 6.93 20.32
C VAL A 481 -8.05 7.77 21.45
N GLU A 482 -6.72 8.00 21.43
CA GLU A 482 -6.04 8.88 22.39
C GLU A 482 -6.70 10.28 22.41
N ARG A 483 -7.01 10.84 21.24
CA ARG A 483 -7.68 12.14 21.15
C ARG A 483 -9.12 12.10 21.62
N LEU A 484 -9.90 11.10 21.22
CA LEU A 484 -11.29 10.92 21.65
C LEU A 484 -11.40 10.79 23.18
N ASP A 485 -10.51 10.03 23.79
CA ASP A 485 -10.48 9.86 25.25
C ASP A 485 -10.18 11.18 25.98
N ALA A 486 -9.37 12.05 25.38
CA ALA A 486 -9.03 13.35 25.95
C ALA A 486 -10.10 14.43 25.70
N ALA A 487 -10.65 14.51 24.48
CA ALA A 487 -11.51 15.60 24.04
C ALA A 487 -13.02 15.30 24.14
N ALA A 488 -13.41 14.03 24.09
CA ALA A 488 -14.81 13.62 24.09
C ALA A 488 -15.04 12.34 24.92
N PRO A 489 -14.61 12.27 26.20
CA PRO A 489 -14.51 11.03 26.97
C PRO A 489 -15.79 10.19 27.06
N ASP A 490 -16.95 10.82 26.94
CA ASP A 490 -18.27 10.15 26.96
C ASP A 490 -18.52 9.26 25.72
N TRP A 491 -17.68 9.34 24.68
CA TRP A 491 -17.82 8.54 23.45
C TRP A 491 -17.82 7.02 23.74
N ARG A 492 -17.07 6.58 24.74
CA ARG A 492 -17.04 5.17 25.18
C ARG A 492 -18.35 4.70 25.83
N GLY A 493 -19.21 5.64 26.23
CA GLY A 493 -20.52 5.35 26.80
C GLY A 493 -21.55 4.93 25.75
N ASP A 494 -21.28 5.10 24.46
CA ASP A 494 -22.19 4.64 23.41
C ASP A 494 -22.24 3.10 23.37
N PRO A 495 -23.43 2.49 23.31
CA PRO A 495 -23.54 1.04 23.34
C PRO A 495 -22.74 0.37 22.23
N ARG A 496 -22.13 -0.77 22.58
CA ARG A 496 -21.35 -1.65 21.66
C ARG A 496 -20.07 -1.03 21.09
N VAL A 497 -19.63 0.13 21.57
CA VAL A 497 -18.27 0.61 21.31
C VAL A 497 -17.27 -0.44 21.77
N CYS A 498 -16.34 -0.78 20.88
CA CYS A 498 -15.35 -1.81 21.09
C CYS A 498 -13.95 -1.27 20.81
N VAL A 499 -13.08 -1.29 21.82
CA VAL A 499 -11.66 -0.92 21.69
C VAL A 499 -10.81 -2.08 22.19
N LEU A 500 -10.01 -2.66 21.30
CA LEU A 500 -9.08 -3.73 21.61
C LEU A 500 -7.74 -3.11 22.07
N PRO A 501 -7.15 -3.61 23.17
CA PRO A 501 -5.89 -3.07 23.70
C PRO A 501 -4.72 -3.31 22.74
N ALA A 502 -3.61 -2.60 22.98
CA ALA A 502 -2.31 -2.94 22.39
C ALA A 502 -1.88 -4.29 22.99
N GLY A 503 -1.90 -5.34 22.17
CA GLY A 503 -1.63 -6.72 22.60
C GLY A 503 -0.17 -7.02 22.91
#